data_AF-A0A815UUV4-F1
#
_entry.id   AF-A0A815UUV4-F1
#
_cell.length_a   1.000
_cell.length_b   1.000
_cell.length_c   1.000
_cell.angle_alpha   90.00
_cell.angle_beta   90.00
_cell.angle_gamma   90.00
#
_symmetry.space_group_name_H-M   'P 1'
#
loop_
_entity.id
_entity.type
_entity.pdbx_description
1 polymer ?
#
loop_
_entity_poly.entity_id
_entity_poly.type
_entity_poly.pdbx_seq_one_letter_code
_entity_poly.pdbx_strand_id
1 'polypeptide(L)'
;MFNCSAVYGFVTISVNRCFAVVYPQKRFFKKLSWCFISAGIQWMLSFILPIPIFYTCYEAFMQGKLLWTLTWIGPYEFFIVLVVPAVIFAISNGIIYFTVRASSRRVHTVAASISGSSTTECLSSRDILLLKHMVFVFIVYLTGWSPVYISAAAGVTNGMPAWLFYLLQLPAGVSFMILLLDLLWYNHEVRQYLKEKFVRWLHIQ
;
A
#
# COMPACT_ATOMS: atom_id res chain seq x y z
N MET A 1 9.12 11.43 -3.32
CA MET A 1 7.69 11.83 -3.38
C MET A 1 6.79 10.70 -3.89
N PHE A 2 7.05 10.11 -5.05
CA PHE A 2 6.19 9.05 -5.61
C PHE A 2 6.07 7.82 -4.68
N ASN A 3 7.19 7.37 -4.11
CA ASN A 3 7.19 6.20 -3.20
C ASN A 3 6.46 6.44 -1.88
N CYS A 4 6.59 7.64 -1.30
CA CYS A 4 5.79 8.03 -0.13
C CYS A 4 4.30 7.99 -0.46
N SER A 5 3.89 8.53 -1.61
CA SER A 5 2.49 8.47 -2.03
C SER A 5 1.99 7.04 -2.17
N ALA A 6 2.76 6.17 -2.83
CA ALA A 6 2.41 4.78 -3.01
C ALA A 6 2.24 4.03 -1.67
N VAL A 7 3.23 4.12 -0.77
CA VAL A 7 3.21 3.36 0.48
C VAL A 7 2.13 3.86 1.45
N TYR A 8 1.96 5.19 1.55
CA TYR A 8 0.90 5.77 2.38
C TYR A 8 -0.48 5.55 1.74
N GLY A 9 -0.57 5.32 0.44
CA GLY A 9 -1.76 4.79 -0.22
C GLY A 9 -2.19 3.44 0.36
N PHE A 10 -1.27 2.47 0.47
CA PHE A 10 -1.55 1.16 1.09
C PHE A 10 -1.97 1.29 2.55
N VAL A 11 -1.29 2.15 3.32
CA VAL A 11 -1.65 2.43 4.72
C VAL A 11 -3.07 2.98 4.81
N THR A 12 -3.40 3.99 4.00
CA THR A 12 -4.71 4.63 4.01
C THR A 12 -5.83 3.66 3.63
N ILE A 13 -5.61 2.80 2.64
CA ILE A 13 -6.58 1.74 2.29
C ILE A 13 -6.77 0.78 3.47
N SER A 14 -5.69 0.36 4.12
CA SER A 14 -5.74 -0.53 5.29
C SER A 14 -6.47 0.09 6.49
N VAL A 15 -6.16 1.35 6.82
CA VAL A 15 -6.78 2.09 7.92
C VAL A 15 -8.27 2.34 7.65
N ASN A 16 -8.62 2.79 6.44
CA ASN A 16 -10.03 2.98 6.07
C ASN A 16 -10.83 1.69 6.22
N ARG A 17 -10.25 0.58 5.76
CA ARG A 17 -10.88 -0.72 5.89
C ARG A 17 -10.97 -1.18 7.34
N CYS A 18 -9.93 -0.95 8.14
CA CYS A 18 -9.93 -1.22 9.57
C CYS A 18 -11.10 -0.53 10.25
N PHE A 19 -11.31 0.76 10.01
CA PHE A 19 -12.46 1.48 10.56
C PHE A 19 -13.81 0.94 10.06
N ALA A 20 -13.92 0.60 8.78
CA ALA A 20 -15.15 0.05 8.21
C ALA A 20 -15.53 -1.33 8.81
N VAL A 21 -14.53 -2.16 9.14
CA VAL A 21 -14.70 -3.49 9.72
C VAL A 21 -14.94 -3.43 11.23
N VAL A 22 -14.18 -2.61 11.96
CA VAL A 22 -14.28 -2.48 13.43
C VAL A 22 -15.56 -1.75 13.85
N TYR A 23 -16.00 -0.76 13.06
CA TYR A 23 -17.19 0.06 13.38
C TYR A 23 -18.31 -0.14 12.35
N PRO A 24 -18.88 -1.35 12.19
CA PRO A 24 -19.83 -1.64 11.11
C PRO A 24 -21.13 -0.84 11.22
N GLN A 25 -21.51 -0.42 12.43
CA GLN A 25 -22.70 0.39 12.73
C GLN A 25 -22.52 1.87 12.36
N LYS A 26 -21.28 2.38 12.27
CA LYS A 26 -21.02 3.77 11.94
C LYS A 26 -20.99 3.93 10.42
N ARG A 27 -22.13 4.31 9.83
CA ARG A 27 -22.26 4.54 8.37
C ARG A 27 -21.27 5.57 7.83
N PHE A 28 -20.76 6.47 8.68
CA PHE A 28 -19.78 7.49 8.31
C PHE A 28 -18.54 6.92 7.61
N PHE A 29 -17.93 5.86 8.14
CA PHE A 29 -16.71 5.26 7.56
C PHE A 29 -16.92 4.54 6.23
N LYS A 30 -18.18 4.36 5.81
CA LYS A 30 -18.56 3.76 4.53
C LYS A 30 -18.93 4.81 3.47
N LYS A 31 -18.97 6.09 3.84
CA LYS A 31 -19.32 7.18 2.91
C LYS A 31 -18.13 7.52 2.02
N LEU A 32 -18.42 7.90 0.78
CA LEU A 32 -17.43 8.40 -0.17
C LEU A 32 -16.67 9.63 0.35
N SER A 33 -17.34 10.51 1.12
CA SER A 33 -16.71 11.68 1.75
C SER A 33 -15.57 11.29 2.69
N TRP A 34 -15.68 10.17 3.41
CA TRP A 34 -14.59 9.67 4.26
C TRP A 34 -13.39 9.25 3.41
N CYS A 35 -13.62 8.55 2.28
CA CYS A 35 -12.55 8.20 1.35
C CYS A 35 -11.80 9.44 0.83
N PHE A 36 -12.52 10.52 0.49
CA PHE A 36 -11.88 11.78 0.06
C PHE A 36 -11.06 12.43 1.16
N ILE A 37 -11.57 12.47 2.41
CA ILE A 37 -10.83 13.00 3.55
C ILE A 37 -9.53 12.19 3.77
N SER A 38 -9.64 10.86 3.80
CA SER A 38 -8.48 10.00 3.98
C SER A 38 -7.47 10.11 2.84
N ALA A 39 -7.92 10.25 1.59
CA ALA A 39 -7.05 10.53 0.45
C ALA A 39 -6.36 11.89 0.60
N GLY A 40 -7.08 12.93 1.02
CA GLY A 40 -6.49 14.25 1.29
C GLY A 40 -5.39 14.18 2.36
N ILE A 41 -5.63 13.46 3.45
CA ILE A 41 -4.63 13.23 4.51
C ILE A 41 -3.40 12.49 3.97
N GLN A 42 -3.63 11.44 3.16
CA GLN A 42 -2.55 10.68 2.53
C GLN A 42 -1.66 11.55 1.65
N TRP A 43 -2.27 12.39 0.81
CA TRP A 43 -1.52 13.35 -0.01
C TRP A 43 -0.73 14.32 0.86
N MET A 44 -1.34 14.91 1.88
CA MET A 44 -0.64 15.81 2.81
C MET A 44 0.58 15.15 3.44
N LEU A 45 0.45 13.93 3.97
CA LEU A 45 1.58 13.17 4.52
C LEU A 45 2.68 12.94 3.47
N SER A 46 2.28 12.62 2.24
CA SER A 46 3.21 12.37 1.14
C SER A 46 3.98 13.62 0.69
N PHE A 47 3.44 14.82 0.97
CA PHE A 47 4.13 16.09 0.76
C PHE A 47 4.98 16.51 1.97
N ILE A 48 4.47 16.33 3.19
CA ILE A 48 5.12 16.81 4.42
C ILE A 48 6.35 15.96 4.75
N LEU A 49 6.24 14.63 4.70
CA LEU A 49 7.31 13.73 5.12
C LEU A 49 8.61 13.86 4.30
N PRO A 50 8.58 14.14 2.99
CA PRO A 50 9.81 14.39 2.23
C PRO A 50 10.45 15.77 2.45
N ILE A 51 9.81 16.73 3.14
CA ILE A 51 10.33 18.11 3.29
C ILE A 51 11.76 18.14 3.87
N PRO A 52 12.09 17.40 4.94
CA PRO A 52 13.45 17.43 5.50
C PRO A 52 14.51 16.97 4.51
N ILE A 53 14.17 16.03 3.62
CA ILE A 53 15.05 15.55 2.55
C ILE A 53 15.26 16.68 1.53
N PHE A 54 14.19 17.35 1.09
CA PHE A 54 14.31 18.47 0.15
C PHE A 54 15.18 19.61 0.69
N TYR A 55 14.95 19.99 1.94
CA TYR A 55 15.72 21.06 2.59
C TYR A 55 17.21 20.73 2.64
N THR A 56 17.56 19.50 3.03
CA THR A 56 18.97 19.08 3.11
C THR A 56 19.63 18.88 1.76
N CYS A 57 18.89 18.38 0.76
CA CYS A 57 19.35 18.33 -0.61
C CYS A 57 19.66 19.74 -1.15
N TYR A 58 18.81 20.72 -0.84
CA TYR A 58 19.00 22.11 -1.22
C TYR A 58 20.24 22.73 -0.55
N GLU A 59 20.42 22.55 0.76
CA GLU A 59 21.61 23.04 1.45
C GLU A 59 22.90 22.38 0.95
N ALA A 60 22.89 21.07 0.70
CA ALA A 60 24.04 20.37 0.14
C ALA A 60 24.43 20.93 -1.24
N PHE A 61 23.43 21.16 -2.10
CA PHE A 61 23.63 21.77 -3.42
C PHE A 61 24.24 23.18 -3.30
N MET A 62 23.70 24.04 -2.43
CA MET A 62 24.19 25.41 -2.23
C MET A 62 25.61 25.45 -1.64
N GLN A 63 26.01 24.44 -0.85
CA GLN A 63 27.35 24.32 -0.27
C GLN A 63 28.35 23.59 -1.17
N GLY A 64 27.96 23.17 -2.37
CA GLY A 64 28.80 22.36 -3.27
C GLY A 64 29.16 20.98 -2.69
N LYS A 65 28.42 20.51 -1.68
CA LYS A 65 28.62 19.18 -1.08
C LYS A 65 27.84 18.16 -1.88
N LEU A 66 28.47 17.01 -2.16
CA LEU A 66 27.74 15.87 -2.70
C LEU A 66 26.67 15.42 -1.71
N LEU A 67 25.45 15.21 -2.21
CA LEU A 67 24.27 14.75 -1.46
C LEU A 67 24.57 13.55 -0.54
N TRP A 68 25.46 12.67 -1.00
CA TRP A 68 25.85 11.42 -0.36
C TRP A 68 26.64 11.59 0.94
N THR A 69 27.07 12.80 1.27
CA THR A 69 27.76 13.12 2.55
C THR A 69 26.80 13.22 3.74
N LEU A 70 25.49 13.26 3.50
CA LEU A 70 24.46 13.32 4.54
C LEU A 70 24.07 11.92 5.01
N THR A 71 24.82 11.41 5.99
CA THR A 71 24.68 10.05 6.55
C THR A 71 23.30 9.74 7.14
N TRP A 72 22.48 10.75 7.46
CA TRP A 72 21.18 10.55 8.10
C TRP A 72 20.00 10.40 7.13
N ILE A 73 20.13 10.83 5.86
CA ILE A 73 19.03 10.80 4.88
C ILE A 73 18.60 9.37 4.58
N GLY A 74 19.56 8.46 4.36
CA GLY A 74 19.29 7.05 4.07
C GLY A 74 18.47 6.37 5.17
N PRO A 75 18.92 6.42 6.44
CA PRO A 75 18.13 5.92 7.57
C PRO A 75 16.76 6.57 7.68
N TYR A 76 16.66 7.90 7.53
CA TYR A 76 15.38 8.61 7.59
C TYR A 76 14.39 8.10 6.53
N GLU A 77 14.84 7.97 5.28
CA GLU A 77 14.00 7.47 4.19
C GLU A 77 13.55 6.02 4.43
N PHE A 78 14.45 5.17 4.93
CA PHE A 78 14.12 3.81 5.34
C PHE A 78 13.02 3.76 6.41
N PHE A 79 13.08 4.63 7.43
CA PHE A 79 12.05 4.66 8.46
C PHE A 79 10.69 5.15 7.94
N ILE A 80 10.66 6.25 7.18
CA ILE A 80 9.38 6.83 6.74
C ILE A 80 8.73 6.03 5.60
N VAL A 81 9.52 5.35 4.74
CA VAL A 81 8.98 4.61 3.59
C VAL A 81 8.74 3.14 3.91
N LEU A 82 9.57 2.50 4.72
CA LEU A 82 9.40 1.07 5.04
C LEU A 82 8.86 0.85 6.45
N VAL A 83 9.58 1.29 7.48
CA VAL A 83 9.31 0.86 8.86
C VAL A 83 7.95 1.37 9.34
N VAL A 84 7.72 2.68 9.28
CA VAL A 84 6.48 3.30 9.80
C VAL A 84 5.25 2.79 9.04
N PRO A 85 5.22 2.79 7.69
CA PRO A 85 4.09 2.25 6.94
C PRO A 85 3.87 0.76 7.19
N ALA A 86 4.93 -0.06 7.28
CA ALA A 86 4.81 -1.49 7.57
C ALA A 86 4.21 -1.76 8.94
N VAL A 87 4.59 -1.00 9.97
CA VAL A 87 4.02 -1.13 11.32
C VAL A 87 2.54 -0.78 11.31
N ILE A 88 2.16 0.38 10.74
CA ILE A 88 0.74 0.80 10.69
C ILE A 88 -0.09 -0.19 9.88
N PHE A 89 0.44 -0.66 8.75
CA PHE A 89 -0.21 -1.65 7.90
C PHE A 89 -0.39 -2.99 8.63
N ALA A 90 0.65 -3.49 9.30
CA ALA A 90 0.60 -4.74 10.05
C ALA A 90 -0.42 -4.68 11.20
N ILE A 91 -0.42 -3.59 11.97
CA ILE A 91 -1.39 -3.37 13.06
C ILE A 91 -2.81 -3.34 12.51
N SER A 92 -3.06 -2.54 11.47
CA SER A 92 -4.39 -2.37 10.88
C SER A 92 -4.94 -3.69 10.31
N ASN A 93 -4.12 -4.42 9.53
CA ASN A 93 -4.53 -5.71 8.97
C ASN A 93 -4.63 -6.80 10.06
N GLY A 94 -3.82 -6.74 11.10
CA GLY A 94 -3.92 -7.61 12.27
C GLY A 94 -5.26 -7.44 12.98
N ILE A 95 -5.67 -6.19 13.24
CA ILE A 95 -6.99 -5.87 13.82
C ILE A 95 -8.10 -6.41 12.92
N ILE A 96 -8.06 -6.15 11.61
CA ILE A 96 -9.06 -6.68 10.65
C ILE A 96 -9.14 -8.21 10.75
N TYR A 97 -8.00 -8.90 10.74
CA TYR A 97 -7.95 -10.36 10.84
C TYR A 97 -8.62 -10.88 12.11
N PHE A 98 -8.28 -10.30 13.28
CA PHE A 98 -8.86 -10.69 14.55
C PHE A 98 -10.37 -10.40 14.61
N THR A 99 -10.82 -9.24 14.13
CA THR A 99 -12.24 -8.86 14.11
C THR A 99 -13.05 -9.79 13.20
N VAL A 100 -12.57 -10.09 12.00
CA VAL A 100 -13.25 -10.99 11.05
C VAL A 100 -13.31 -12.42 11.60
N ARG A 101 -12.23 -12.90 12.23
CA ARG A 101 -12.20 -14.23 12.86
C ARG A 101 -13.13 -14.33 14.07
N ALA A 102 -13.18 -13.29 14.91
CA ALA A 102 -14.11 -13.24 16.04
C ALA A 102 -15.57 -13.21 15.58
N SER A 103 -15.87 -12.46 14.51
CA SER A 103 -17.20 -12.36 13.93
C SER A 103 -17.64 -13.69 13.30
N SER A 104 -16.73 -14.37 12.58
CA SER A 104 -16.99 -15.68 11.99
C SER A 104 -17.27 -16.75 13.06
N ARG A 105 -16.52 -16.74 14.18
CA ARG A 105 -16.78 -17.64 15.30
C ARG A 105 -18.16 -17.42 15.92
N ARG A 106 -18.56 -16.17 16.17
CA ARG A 106 -19.88 -15.84 16.75
C ARG A 106 -21.03 -16.29 15.86
N VAL A 107 -20.89 -16.12 14.54
CA VAL A 107 -21.93 -16.52 13.58
C VAL A 107 -22.06 -18.04 13.52
N HIS A 108 -20.97 -18.83 13.56
CA HIS A 108 -21.09 -20.30 13.60
C HIS A 108 -21.78 -20.80 14.89
N THR A 109 -21.56 -20.16 16.03
CA THR A 109 -22.24 -20.56 17.28
C THR A 109 -23.75 -20.26 17.25
N VAL A 110 -24.16 -19.19 16.54
CA VAL A 110 -25.58 -18.80 16.38
C VAL A 110 -26.26 -19.50 15.20
N ALA A 111 -25.54 -19.79 14.11
CA ALA A 111 -26.06 -20.53 12.97
C ALA A 111 -26.23 -22.03 13.27
N ALA A 112 -25.38 -22.58 14.16
CA ALA A 112 -25.58 -23.93 14.70
C ALA A 112 -26.84 -24.04 15.59
N SER A 113 -27.31 -22.92 16.17
CA SER A 113 -28.55 -22.88 16.95
C SER A 113 -29.78 -22.46 16.15
N ILE A 114 -29.61 -21.83 14.97
CA ILE A 114 -30.69 -21.36 14.10
C ILE A 114 -30.46 -21.93 12.70
N SER A 115 -30.96 -23.15 12.49
CA SER A 115 -31.06 -23.80 11.20
C SER A 115 -31.90 -22.94 10.23
N GLY A 116 -31.28 -22.06 9.42
CA GLY A 116 -32.00 -21.40 8.33
C GLY A 116 -31.46 -20.11 7.71
N SER A 117 -30.45 -19.41 8.27
CA SER A 117 -30.00 -18.14 7.68
C SER A 117 -28.72 -18.27 6.84
N SER A 118 -28.88 -18.52 5.54
CA SER A 118 -27.80 -18.71 4.55
C SER A 118 -27.12 -17.42 4.05
N THR A 119 -27.46 -16.24 4.57
CA THR A 119 -27.01 -14.95 4.03
C THR A 119 -25.74 -14.39 4.68
N THR A 120 -25.33 -14.87 5.86
CA THR A 120 -24.26 -14.24 6.65
C THR A 120 -22.85 -14.76 6.34
N GLU A 121 -22.70 -16.00 5.84
CA GLU A 121 -21.38 -16.60 5.55
C GLU A 121 -20.66 -15.94 4.38
N CYS A 122 -21.39 -15.39 3.40
CA CYS A 122 -20.81 -14.82 2.18
C CYS A 122 -20.01 -13.52 2.43
N LEU A 123 -20.38 -12.74 3.46
CA LEU A 123 -19.69 -11.49 3.79
C LEU A 123 -18.28 -11.74 4.37
N SER A 124 -18.10 -12.77 5.19
CA SER A 124 -16.80 -13.07 5.81
C SER A 124 -15.76 -13.54 4.79
N SER A 125 -16.15 -14.43 3.86
CA SER A 125 -15.23 -14.96 2.85
C SER A 125 -14.70 -13.88 1.91
N ARG A 126 -15.55 -12.95 1.47
CA ARG A 126 -15.14 -11.80 0.66
C ARG A 126 -14.14 -10.91 1.40
N ASP A 127 -14.38 -10.67 2.69
CA ASP A 127 -13.48 -9.83 3.49
C ASP A 127 -12.11 -10.47 3.69
N ILE A 128 -12.07 -11.79 3.91
CA ILE A 128 -10.81 -12.54 4.02
C ILE A 128 -10.05 -12.53 2.68
N LEU A 129 -10.73 -12.72 1.55
CA LEU A 129 -10.11 -12.67 0.23
C LEU A 129 -9.47 -11.31 -0.04
N LEU A 130 -10.21 -10.23 0.20
CA LEU A 130 -9.69 -8.87 0.06
C LEU A 130 -8.52 -8.61 1.03
N LEU A 131 -8.56 -9.14 2.26
CA LEU A 131 -7.47 -9.00 3.23
C LEU A 131 -6.19 -9.69 2.72
N LYS A 132 -6.32 -10.93 2.22
CA LYS A 132 -5.21 -11.67 1.62
C LYS A 132 -4.61 -10.90 0.44
N HIS A 133 -5.46 -10.35 -0.42
CA HIS A 133 -5.02 -9.54 -1.56
C HIS A 133 -4.28 -8.28 -1.11
N MET A 134 -4.81 -7.51 -0.15
CA MET A 134 -4.12 -6.33 0.39
C MET A 134 -2.74 -6.67 0.97
N VAL A 135 -2.64 -7.75 1.74
CA VAL A 135 -1.37 -8.22 2.31
C VAL A 135 -0.41 -8.66 1.20
N PHE A 136 -0.89 -9.39 0.20
CA PHE A 136 -0.08 -9.81 -0.95
C PHE A 136 0.53 -8.62 -1.70
N VAL A 137 -0.30 -7.66 -2.10
CA VAL A 137 0.10 -6.44 -2.82
C VAL A 137 1.13 -5.64 -2.00
N PHE A 138 0.94 -5.54 -0.68
CA PHE A 138 1.89 -4.86 0.20
C PHE A 138 3.22 -5.61 0.35
N ILE A 139 3.21 -6.94 0.44
CA ILE A 139 4.44 -7.75 0.48
C ILE A 139 5.22 -7.62 -0.83
N VAL A 140 4.55 -7.65 -1.98
CA VAL A 140 5.18 -7.42 -3.28
C VAL A 140 5.87 -6.05 -3.30
N TYR A 141 5.19 -5.00 -2.82
CA TYR A 141 5.79 -3.68 -2.69
C TYR A 141 7.02 -3.68 -1.76
N LEU A 142 6.88 -4.20 -0.53
CA LEU A 142 7.98 -4.22 0.43
C LEU A 142 9.19 -4.98 -0.10
N THR A 143 8.99 -6.16 -0.67
CA THR A 143 10.10 -7.00 -1.18
C THR A 143 10.81 -6.35 -2.36
N GLY A 144 10.08 -5.68 -3.26
CA GLY A 144 10.69 -4.96 -4.37
C GLY A 144 11.51 -3.75 -3.95
N TRP A 145 11.02 -2.98 -2.97
CA TRP A 145 11.65 -1.71 -2.57
C TRP A 145 12.65 -1.83 -1.40
N SER A 146 12.57 -2.90 -0.61
CA SER A 146 13.47 -3.12 0.55
C SER A 146 14.96 -3.07 0.19
N PRO A 147 15.46 -3.72 -0.87
CA PRO A 147 16.88 -3.70 -1.20
C PRO A 147 17.44 -2.30 -1.40
N VAL A 148 16.67 -1.43 -2.08
CA VAL A 148 17.05 -0.03 -2.33
C VAL A 148 17.19 0.73 -1.02
N TYR A 149 16.16 0.69 -0.17
CA TYR A 149 16.16 1.44 1.09
C TYR A 149 17.13 0.90 2.14
N ILE A 150 17.32 -0.42 2.20
CA ILE A 150 18.31 -1.04 3.10
C ILE A 150 19.72 -0.62 2.68
N SER A 151 20.04 -0.63 1.39
CA SER A 151 21.36 -0.18 0.91
C SER A 151 21.62 1.31 1.18
N ALA A 152 20.58 2.15 1.04
CA ALA A 152 20.67 3.57 1.27
C ALA A 152 20.88 3.85 2.78
N ALA A 153 20.14 3.15 3.65
CA ALA A 153 20.31 3.25 5.09
C ALA A 153 21.67 2.73 5.58
N ALA A 154 22.19 1.67 4.95
CA ALA A 154 23.51 1.12 5.25
C ALA A 154 24.67 1.96 4.67
N GLY A 155 24.39 3.00 3.87
CA GLY A 155 25.40 3.82 3.21
C GLY A 155 26.20 3.10 2.12
N VAL A 156 25.79 1.89 1.73
CA VAL A 156 26.48 1.03 0.76
C VAL A 156 26.38 1.57 -0.67
N THR A 157 25.43 2.47 -0.91
CA THR A 157 25.29 3.18 -2.20
C THR A 157 26.48 4.10 -2.51
N ASN A 158 27.24 4.51 -1.48
CA ASN A 158 28.36 5.42 -1.63
C ASN A 158 29.61 4.67 -2.10
N GLY A 159 29.85 4.67 -3.42
CA GLY A 159 30.98 3.96 -4.05
C GLY A 159 30.59 2.69 -4.78
N MET A 160 29.30 2.38 -4.86
CA MET A 160 28.79 1.28 -5.67
C MET A 160 28.95 1.61 -7.18
N PRO A 161 29.45 0.68 -8.00
CA PRO A 161 29.50 0.90 -9.45
C PRO A 161 28.08 0.96 -10.04
N ALA A 162 27.89 1.75 -11.08
CA ALA A 162 26.56 2.06 -11.64
C ALA A 162 25.73 0.81 -12.00
N TRP A 163 26.36 -0.23 -12.54
CA TRP A 163 25.66 -1.48 -12.89
C TRP A 163 25.04 -2.17 -11.66
N LEU A 164 25.74 -2.15 -10.52
CA LEU A 164 25.27 -2.79 -9.29
C LEU A 164 24.14 -1.97 -8.66
N PHE A 165 24.19 -0.64 -8.78
CA PHE A 165 23.09 0.25 -8.42
C PHE A 165 21.82 -0.05 -9.25
N TYR A 166 21.95 -0.21 -10.57
CA TYR A 166 20.81 -0.57 -11.43
C TYR A 166 20.25 -1.97 -11.13
N LEU A 167 21.13 -2.95 -10.86
CA LEU A 167 20.69 -4.28 -10.43
C LEU A 167 19.88 -4.22 -9.14
N LEU A 168 20.25 -3.33 -8.20
CA LEU A 168 19.52 -3.16 -6.95
C LEU A 168 18.13 -2.52 -7.13
N GLN A 169 17.95 -1.74 -8.19
CA GLN A 169 16.64 -1.16 -8.55
C GLN A 169 15.74 -2.11 -9.33
N LEU A 170 16.29 -3.18 -9.93
CA LEU A 170 15.52 -4.13 -10.74
C LEU A 170 14.34 -4.76 -9.95
N PRO A 171 14.51 -5.22 -8.69
CA PRO A 171 13.39 -5.72 -7.88
C PRO A 171 12.24 -4.71 -7.70
N ALA A 172 12.56 -3.41 -7.56
CA ALA A 172 11.55 -2.36 -7.42
C ALA A 172 10.75 -2.20 -8.73
N GLY A 173 11.43 -2.23 -9.88
CA GLY A 173 10.79 -2.22 -11.20
C GLY A 173 9.89 -3.44 -11.42
N VAL A 174 10.36 -4.63 -11.06
CA VAL A 174 9.57 -5.88 -11.15
C VAL A 174 8.35 -5.82 -10.24
N SER A 175 8.50 -5.34 -8.99
CA SER A 175 7.37 -5.14 -8.09
C SER A 175 6.32 -4.21 -8.69
N PHE A 176 6.72 -3.09 -9.29
CA PHE A 176 5.77 -2.17 -9.92
C PHE A 176 5.00 -2.83 -11.06
N MET A 177 5.67 -3.64 -11.90
CA MET A 177 5.02 -4.39 -12.97
C MET A 177 4.03 -5.41 -12.43
N ILE A 178 4.37 -6.14 -11.36
CA ILE A 178 3.45 -7.09 -10.72
C ILE A 178 2.20 -6.35 -10.21
N LEU A 179 2.37 -5.20 -9.55
CA LEU A 179 1.25 -4.39 -9.04
C LEU A 179 0.35 -3.87 -10.17
N LEU A 180 0.93 -3.48 -11.30
CA LEU A 180 0.18 -3.03 -12.46
C LEU A 180 -0.61 -4.17 -13.12
N LEU A 181 0.01 -5.35 -13.26
CA LEU A 181 -0.66 -6.55 -13.77
C LEU A 181 -1.78 -7.01 -12.83
N ASP A 182 -1.54 -6.97 -11.52
CA ASP A 182 -2.52 -7.30 -10.49
C ASP A 182 -3.73 -6.37 -10.54
N LEU A 183 -3.52 -5.05 -10.71
CA LEU A 183 -4.60 -4.08 -10.90
C LEU A 183 -5.46 -4.41 -12.13
N LEU A 184 -4.84 -4.74 -13.27
CA LEU A 184 -5.54 -5.10 -14.51
C LEU A 184 -6.30 -6.42 -14.38
N TRP A 185 -5.78 -7.38 -13.62
CA TRP A 185 -6.37 -8.70 -13.45
C TRP A 185 -7.52 -8.70 -12.45
N TYR A 186 -7.34 -8.04 -11.31
CA TYR A 186 -8.26 -8.07 -10.18
C TYR A 186 -9.43 -7.10 -10.34
N ASN A 187 -9.23 -5.97 -11.06
CA ASN A 187 -10.28 -4.99 -11.29
C ASN A 187 -11.16 -5.37 -12.49
N HIS A 188 -12.31 -6.00 -12.19
CA HIS A 188 -13.28 -6.42 -13.21
C HIS A 188 -13.78 -5.23 -14.06
N GLU A 189 -14.06 -4.09 -13.45
CA GLU A 189 -14.59 -2.92 -14.16
C GLU A 189 -13.58 -2.35 -15.15
N VAL A 190 -12.30 -2.24 -14.73
CA VAL A 190 -11.22 -1.80 -15.63
C VAL A 190 -11.05 -2.78 -16.79
N ARG A 191 -11.06 -4.09 -16.50
CA ARG A 191 -10.97 -5.12 -17.55
C ARG A 191 -12.14 -5.04 -18.53
N GLN A 192 -13.36 -4.85 -18.03
CA GLN A 192 -14.54 -4.71 -18.88
C GLN A 192 -14.46 -3.44 -19.74
N TYR A 193 -14.08 -2.31 -19.15
CA TYR A 193 -13.89 -1.05 -19.87
C TYR A 193 -12.85 -1.17 -20.99
N LEU A 194 -11.70 -1.80 -20.70
CA LEU A 194 -10.66 -2.05 -21.70
C LEU A 194 -11.15 -2.96 -22.82
N LYS A 195 -11.87 -4.03 -22.50
CA LYS A 195 -12.46 -4.95 -23.48
C LYS A 195 -13.45 -4.22 -24.39
N GLU A 196 -14.35 -3.41 -23.83
CA GLU A 196 -15.33 -2.63 -24.60
C GLU A 196 -14.70 -1.59 -25.53
N LYS A 197 -13.62 -0.92 -25.09
CA LYS A 197 -12.87 -0.01 -25.95
C LYS A 197 -12.13 -0.73 -27.07
N PHE A 198 -11.51 -1.87 -26.76
CA PHE A 198 -10.76 -2.65 -27.73
C PHE A 198 -11.65 -3.22 -28.83
N VAL A 199 -12.82 -3.75 -28.48
CA VAL A 199 -13.83 -4.23 -29.45
C VAL A 199 -14.34 -3.09 -30.33
N ARG A 200 -14.59 -1.90 -29.77
CA ARG A 200 -14.99 -0.73 -30.56
C ARG A 200 -13.90 -0.28 -31.53
N TRP A 201 -12.64 -0.33 -31.13
CA TRP A 201 -11.52 0.02 -32.01
C TRP A 201 -11.39 -0.96 -33.18
N LEU A 202 -11.55 -2.27 -32.92
CA LEU A 202 -11.55 -3.32 -33.95
C LEU A 202 -12.70 -3.23 -34.95
N HIS A 203 -13.83 -2.62 -34.60
CA HIS A 203 -14.97 -2.42 -35.51
C HIS A 203 -14.91 -1.13 -36.34
N ILE A 204 -14.00 -0.22 -36.02
CA ILE A 204 -13.80 1.04 -36.76
C ILE A 204 -12.73 0.88 -37.86
N GLN A 205 -11.91 -0.18 -37.80
CA GLN A 205 -11.00 -0.60 -38.87
C GLN A 205 -11.67 -1.61 -39.80
#